data_AF-A0A3D5FWP5-F1
#
_entry.id   AF-A0A3D5FWP5-F1
#
_cell.length_a   1.000
_cell.length_b   1.000
_cell.length_c   1.000
_cell.angle_alpha   90.00
_cell.angle_beta   90.00
_cell.angle_gamma   90.00
#
_symmetry.space_group_name_H-M   'P 1'
#
loop_
_entity.id
_entity.type
_entity.pdbx_description
1 polymer ?
#
loop_
_entity_poly.entity_id
_entity_poly.type
_entity_poly.pdbx_seq_one_letter_code
_entity_poly.pdbx_strand_id
1 'polypeptide(L)'
;MPVATLIRETTVATLNNVNEAGDGPAFMGPQGADGPSWIRDEDKVPFVDTFEAGDEIPGIIVKRPSGDRGQIGVAVFDNAQVRHAFQTSVTHLNFEPRATLVADRSWAEIKAQIDELR
;
A
#
# COMPACT_ATOMS: atom_id res chain seq x y z
N MET A 1 -39.46 -8.85 6.53
CA MET A 1 -38.69 -7.60 6.73
C MET A 1 -37.25 -7.91 6.34
N PRO A 2 -36.63 -7.21 5.37
CA PRO A 2 -35.25 -7.51 5.00
C PRO A 2 -34.31 -6.97 6.08
N VAL A 3 -33.43 -7.85 6.57
CA VAL A 3 -32.34 -7.49 7.47
C VAL A 3 -31.29 -6.78 6.63
N ALA A 4 -31.03 -5.50 6.93
CA ALA A 4 -29.96 -4.76 6.31
C ALA A 4 -28.62 -5.37 6.75
N THR A 5 -27.93 -6.04 5.83
CA THR A 5 -26.53 -6.45 6.00
C THR A 5 -25.70 -5.18 6.16
N LEU A 6 -25.24 -4.92 7.38
CA LEU A 6 -24.29 -3.85 7.67
C LEU A 6 -22.96 -4.21 7.01
N ILE A 7 -22.69 -3.66 5.82
CA ILE A 7 -21.37 -3.68 5.21
C ILE A 7 -20.47 -2.90 6.17
N ARG A 8 -19.60 -3.60 6.91
CA ARG A 8 -18.61 -2.94 7.79
C ARG A 8 -17.72 -2.05 6.92
N GLU A 9 -17.80 -0.74 7.13
CA GLU A 9 -17.05 0.24 6.36
C GLU A 9 -15.54 -0.03 6.46
N THR A 10 -14.91 -0.38 5.34
CA THR A 10 -13.46 -0.36 5.22
C THR A 10 -13.07 1.09 4.97
N THR A 11 -12.44 1.74 5.95
CA THR A 11 -11.98 3.12 5.77
C THR A 11 -10.70 3.15 4.94
N VAL A 12 -10.69 3.98 3.90
CA VAL A 12 -9.52 4.23 3.05
C VAL A 12 -8.42 4.95 3.85
N ALA A 13 -7.14 4.69 3.52
CA ALA A 13 -5.97 5.27 4.19
C ALA A 13 -5.88 6.79 4.03
N THR A 14 -6.53 7.34 3.00
CA THR A 14 -6.45 8.75 2.61
C THR A 14 -7.83 9.35 2.43
N LEU A 15 -7.99 10.61 2.82
CA LEU A 15 -9.18 11.44 2.62
C LEU A 15 -8.77 12.70 1.85
N ASN A 16 -9.70 13.24 1.06
CA ASN A 16 -9.48 14.48 0.32
C ASN A 16 -9.69 15.69 1.24
N ASN A 17 -8.80 16.68 1.17
CA ASN A 17 -8.87 17.90 1.98
C ASN A 17 -9.55 19.04 1.22
N VAL A 18 -10.87 18.98 1.08
CA VAL A 18 -11.69 19.99 0.40
C VAL A 18 -12.86 20.38 1.30
N ASN A 19 -13.17 21.68 1.37
CA ASN A 19 -14.31 22.20 2.13
C ASN A 19 -15.65 21.87 1.46
N GLU A 20 -16.77 22.07 2.17
CA GLU A 20 -18.11 21.79 1.62
C GLU A 20 -18.43 22.64 0.38
N ALA A 21 -17.86 23.85 0.30
CA ALA A 21 -18.04 24.76 -0.84
C ALA A 21 -17.26 24.32 -2.09
N GLY A 22 -16.25 23.46 -1.95
CA GLY A 22 -15.39 22.99 -3.04
C GLY A 22 -14.40 24.03 -3.55
N ASP A 23 -14.26 25.18 -2.89
CA ASP A 23 -13.45 26.31 -3.34
C ASP A 23 -12.10 26.42 -2.60
N GLY A 24 -11.87 25.57 -1.60
CA GLY A 24 -10.64 25.59 -0.82
C GLY A 24 -10.44 24.39 0.10
N PRO A 25 -9.28 24.32 0.76
CA PRO A 25 -8.98 23.28 1.74
C PRO A 25 -9.84 23.45 3.01
N ALA A 26 -10.24 22.34 3.61
CA ALA A 26 -10.98 22.35 4.88
C ALA A 26 -10.04 22.46 6.10
N PHE A 27 -8.83 21.94 5.97
CA PHE A 27 -7.84 21.83 7.05
C PHE A 27 -6.45 22.26 6.60
N MET A 28 -5.60 22.59 7.56
CA MET A 28 -4.15 22.77 7.36
C MET A 28 -3.37 21.95 8.39
N GLY A 29 -2.08 21.76 8.15
CA GLY A 29 -1.17 21.19 9.14
C GLY A 29 -0.78 22.22 10.21
N PRO A 30 -0.34 21.78 11.41
CA PRO A 30 0.10 22.70 12.46
C PRO A 30 1.39 23.46 12.06
N GLN A 31 2.11 22.96 11.07
CA GLN A 31 3.32 23.58 10.53
C GLN A 31 3.03 24.66 9.47
N GLY A 32 1.78 24.86 9.06
CA GLY A 32 1.46 25.81 7.99
C GLY A 32 2.13 25.45 6.66
N ALA A 33 2.69 26.47 5.99
CA ALA A 33 3.27 26.35 4.64
C ALA A 33 4.55 25.50 4.59
N ASP A 34 5.25 25.41 5.72
CA ASP A 34 6.49 24.62 5.85
C ASP A 34 6.21 23.11 6.07
N GLY A 35 4.93 22.72 6.07
CA GLY A 35 4.49 21.36 6.30
C GLY A 35 4.68 20.44 5.08
N PRO A 36 4.66 19.11 5.29
CA PRO A 36 4.60 18.15 4.20
C PRO A 36 3.28 18.29 3.42
N SER A 37 3.23 17.85 2.16
CA SER A 37 2.03 17.90 1.28
C SER A 37 0.85 17.00 1.72
N TRP A 38 0.90 16.43 2.93
CA TRP A 38 -0.11 15.60 3.54
C TRP A 38 -0.27 15.90 5.04
N ILE A 39 -1.49 15.79 5.58
CA ILE A 39 -1.81 16.02 7.00
C ILE A 39 -2.19 14.71 7.67
N ARG A 40 -1.71 14.43 8.89
CA ARG A 40 -2.25 13.32 9.69
C ARG A 40 -3.62 13.72 10.21
N ASP A 41 -4.58 12.81 10.17
CA ASP A 41 -5.93 13.06 10.67
C ASP A 41 -5.95 13.53 12.15
N GLU A 42 -4.95 13.11 12.92
CA GLU A 42 -4.72 13.48 14.33
C GLU A 42 -4.20 14.91 14.52
N ASP A 43 -3.47 15.45 13.55
CA ASP A 43 -2.77 16.73 13.65
C ASP A 43 -3.49 17.86 12.89
N LYS A 44 -4.61 17.57 12.23
CA LYS A 44 -5.33 18.55 11.41
C LYS A 44 -5.85 19.70 12.26
N VAL A 45 -5.65 20.92 11.77
CA VAL A 45 -6.26 22.12 12.34
C VAL A 45 -7.18 22.78 11.31
N PRO A 46 -8.24 23.51 11.73
CA PRO A 46 -9.10 24.24 10.81
C PRO A 46 -8.27 25.15 9.89
N PHE A 47 -8.63 25.21 8.61
CA PHE A 47 -7.95 26.11 7.69
C PHE A 47 -8.14 27.57 8.12
N VAL A 48 -7.03 28.31 8.16
CA VAL A 48 -7.00 29.76 8.39
C VAL A 48 -6.17 30.37 7.26
N ASP A 49 -6.72 31.36 6.57
CA ASP A 49 -6.08 31.98 5.40
C ASP A 49 -4.98 32.98 5.84
N THR A 50 -3.81 32.44 6.19
CA THR A 50 -2.61 33.21 6.58
C THR A 50 -1.45 33.00 5.62
N PHE A 51 -1.72 32.49 4.42
CA PHE A 51 -0.71 32.01 3.49
C PHE A 51 -0.38 33.05 2.43
N GLU A 52 0.87 33.05 1.97
CA GLU A 52 1.33 33.90 0.88
C GLU A 52 1.20 33.16 -0.47
N ALA A 53 1.15 33.93 -1.55
CA ALA A 53 1.08 33.36 -2.89
C ALA A 53 2.34 32.54 -3.19
N GLY A 54 2.18 31.22 -3.34
CA GLY A 54 3.28 30.28 -3.54
C GLY A 54 3.38 29.22 -2.45
N ASP A 55 2.70 29.42 -1.32
CA ASP A 55 2.62 28.44 -0.24
C ASP A 55 1.78 27.22 -0.67
N GLU A 56 2.25 26.03 -0.31
CA GLU A 56 1.55 24.78 -0.60
C GLU A 56 0.71 24.35 0.60
N ILE A 57 -0.59 24.12 0.36
CA ILE A 57 -1.50 23.55 1.35
C ILE A 57 -1.71 22.07 1.06
N PRO A 58 -1.61 21.19 2.06
CA PRO A 58 -1.79 19.75 1.85
C PRO A 58 -3.18 19.40 1.32
N GLY A 59 -3.23 18.70 0.18
CA GLY A 59 -4.49 18.22 -0.42
C GLY A 59 -4.99 16.88 0.13
N ILE A 60 -4.15 16.15 0.87
CA ILE A 60 -4.43 14.78 1.32
C ILE A 60 -4.35 14.71 2.85
N ILE A 61 -5.36 14.09 3.46
CA ILE A 61 -5.34 13.70 4.87
C ILE A 61 -5.05 12.21 4.95
N VAL A 62 -4.01 11.83 5.69
CA VAL A 62 -3.58 10.46 5.92
C VAL A 62 -4.12 9.99 7.26
N LYS A 63 -4.78 8.83 7.27
CA LYS A 63 -5.23 8.16 8.49
C LYS A 63 -4.83 6.69 8.49
N ARG A 64 -4.74 6.11 9.68
CA ARG A 64 -4.57 4.67 9.81
C ARG A 64 -5.79 3.97 9.18
N PRO A 65 -5.58 3.04 8.22
CA PRO A 65 -6.66 2.21 7.72
C PRO A 65 -7.25 1.38 8.86
N SER A 66 -8.57 1.40 9.01
CA SER A 66 -9.30 0.56 9.95
C SER A 66 -10.09 -0.55 9.24
N GLY A 67 -10.44 -1.62 9.96
CA GLY A 67 -11.12 -2.81 9.45
C GLY A 67 -10.21 -4.02 9.18
N ASP A 68 -10.77 -5.10 8.65
CA ASP A 68 -10.11 -6.42 8.45
C ASP A 68 -8.81 -6.35 7.63
N ARG A 69 -8.61 -5.29 6.84
CA ARG A 69 -7.42 -5.09 5.99
C ARG A 69 -6.37 -4.15 6.61
N GLY A 70 -6.67 -3.50 7.74
CA GLY A 70 -5.76 -2.62 8.47
C GLY A 70 -5.04 -3.29 9.65
N GLN A 71 -5.43 -4.53 9.99
CA GLN A 71 -4.88 -5.28 11.11
C GLN A 71 -3.81 -6.27 10.62
N ILE A 72 -2.59 -5.80 10.37
CA ILE A 72 -1.42 -6.70 10.28
C ILE A 72 -0.98 -7.02 11.71
N GLY A 73 -1.74 -7.88 12.39
CA GLY A 73 -1.31 -8.50 13.63
C GLY A 73 -0.36 -9.65 13.32
N VAL A 74 0.78 -9.72 14.00
CA VAL A 74 1.62 -10.92 13.99
C VAL A 74 0.81 -12.05 14.65
N ALA A 75 0.30 -12.97 13.84
CA ALA A 75 -0.32 -14.18 14.35
C ALA A 75 0.78 -15.15 14.77
N VAL A 76 1.07 -15.21 16.08
CA VAL A 76 1.86 -16.29 16.66
C VAL A 76 0.90 -17.47 16.86
N PHE A 77 0.92 -18.42 15.93
CA PHE A 77 0.18 -19.66 16.09
C PHE A 77 0.98 -20.59 17.00
N ASP A 78 0.46 -20.88 18.17
CA ASP A 78 0.95 -22.00 18.98
C ASP A 78 0.27 -23.27 18.49
N ASN A 79 1.07 -24.14 17.86
CA ASN A 79 0.78 -25.54 17.56
C ASN A 79 -0.19 -25.90 16.41
N ALA A 80 0.28 -25.83 15.17
CA ALA A 80 0.07 -26.90 14.17
C ALA A 80 1.17 -26.89 13.10
N GLN A 81 1.77 -28.04 12.90
CA GLN A 81 3.01 -28.30 12.18
C GLN A 81 2.91 -27.98 10.67
N VAL A 82 3.34 -26.78 10.30
CA VAL A 82 3.89 -26.51 8.96
C VAL A 82 5.30 -26.01 9.22
N ARG A 83 6.30 -26.62 8.55
CA ARG A 83 7.68 -26.11 8.51
C ARG A 83 7.68 -24.73 7.83
N HIS A 84 7.18 -23.71 8.51
CA HIS A 84 7.41 -22.34 8.16
C HIS A 84 8.87 -22.08 8.50
N ALA A 85 9.70 -21.95 7.47
CA ALA A 85 11.02 -21.37 7.63
C ALA A 85 10.82 -19.96 8.19
N PHE A 86 11.01 -19.81 9.50
CA PHE A 86 11.02 -18.53 10.18
C PHE A 86 12.44 -17.98 10.08
N GLN A 87 12.59 -16.78 9.51
CA GLN A 87 13.87 -16.12 9.37
C GLN A 87 13.78 -14.73 10.02
N THR A 88 14.64 -14.49 11.01
CA THR A 88 14.70 -13.23 11.78
C THR A 88 15.69 -12.22 11.20
N SER A 89 16.24 -12.50 10.03
CA SER A 89 17.27 -11.69 9.37
C SER A 89 16.97 -11.53 7.88
N VAL A 90 17.61 -10.54 7.25
CA VAL A 90 17.45 -10.26 5.82
C VAL A 90 18.00 -11.42 4.99
N THR A 91 17.20 -11.93 4.06
CA THR A 91 17.67 -12.89 3.04
C THR A 91 18.41 -12.13 1.95
N HIS A 92 19.73 -12.31 1.87
CA HIS A 92 20.52 -11.76 0.79
C HIS A 92 20.33 -12.64 -0.45
N LEU A 93 19.64 -12.12 -1.45
CA LEU A 93 19.48 -12.79 -2.75
C LEU A 93 20.70 -12.49 -3.62
N ASN A 94 21.59 -13.47 -3.79
CA ASN A 94 22.68 -13.37 -4.77
C ASN A 94 22.16 -13.77 -6.15
N PHE A 95 22.14 -12.80 -7.06
CA PHE A 95 21.88 -13.06 -8.47
C PHE A 95 23.23 -13.25 -9.15
N GLU A 96 23.66 -14.50 -9.30
CA GLU A 96 24.75 -14.79 -10.22
C GLU A 96 24.30 -14.40 -11.63
N PRO A 97 25.15 -13.73 -12.44
CA PRO A 97 24.87 -13.61 -13.85
C PRO A 97 24.70 -15.03 -14.37
N ARG A 98 23.50 -15.27 -14.91
CA ARG A 98 23.15 -16.57 -15.47
C ARG A 98 24.26 -16.97 -16.43
N ALA A 99 25.00 -18.03 -16.09
CA ALA A 99 25.77 -18.75 -17.09
C ALA A 99 24.79 -19.02 -18.22
N THR A 100 25.07 -18.42 -19.39
CA THR A 100 24.27 -18.43 -20.60
C THR A 100 23.28 -19.58 -20.57
N LEU A 101 21.98 -19.26 -20.52
CA LEU A 101 20.98 -20.26 -20.85
C LEU A 101 21.46 -20.99 -22.09
N VAL A 102 21.52 -22.31 -22.00
CA VAL A 102 21.66 -23.22 -23.14
C VAL A 102 20.88 -22.62 -24.31
N ALA A 103 21.61 -21.94 -25.19
CA ALA A 103 21.10 -21.26 -26.37
C ALA A 103 21.38 -22.19 -27.54
N ASP A 104 20.97 -23.45 -27.42
CA ASP A 104 21.46 -24.48 -28.32
C ASP A 104 20.42 -25.54 -28.65
N ARG A 105 19.21 -25.48 -28.08
CA ARG A 105 18.13 -26.34 -28.56
C ARG A 105 17.28 -25.58 -29.55
N SER A 106 17.44 -25.95 -30.81
CA SER A 106 16.59 -25.48 -31.89
C SER A 106 15.13 -25.82 -31.59
N TRP A 107 14.22 -24.98 -32.08
CA TRP A 107 12.78 -25.26 -32.00
C TRP A 107 12.39 -26.61 -32.62
N ALA A 108 13.22 -27.15 -33.52
CA ALA A 108 13.03 -28.48 -34.10
C ALA A 108 13.27 -29.60 -33.08
N GLU A 109 14.33 -29.52 -32.27
CA GLU A 109 14.64 -30.51 -31.23
C GLU A 109 13.59 -30.50 -30.11
N ILE A 110 13.09 -29.31 -29.77
CA ILE A 110 12.02 -29.17 -28.77
C ILE A 110 10.72 -29.81 -29.29
N LYS A 111 10.38 -29.62 -30.57
CA LYS A 111 9.17 -30.21 -31.16
C LYS A 111 9.25 -31.73 -31.26
N ALA A 112 10.38 -32.27 -31.73
CA ALA A 112 10.57 -33.71 -31.82
C ALA A 112 10.40 -34.41 -30.46
N GLN A 113 10.93 -33.81 -29.39
CA GLN A 113 10.78 -34.35 -28.04
C GLN A 113 9.34 -34.29 -27.52
N ILE A 114 8.55 -33.29 -27.92
CA ILE A 114 7.13 -33.17 -27.53
C ILE A 114 6.28 -34.21 -28.23
N ASP A 115 6.56 -34.50 -29.50
CA ASP A 115 5.83 -35.51 -30.26
C ASP A 115 6.15 -36.93 -29.79
N GLU A 116 7.36 -37.18 -29.31
CA GLU A 116 7.78 -38.48 -28.74
C GLU A 116 7.17 -38.76 -27.35
N LEU A 117 6.70 -37.72 -26.65
CA LEU A 117 6.04 -37.80 -25.35
C LEU A 117 4.50 -37.91 -25.44
N ARG A 118 3.95 -37.97 -26.65
CA ARG A 118 2.52 -38.19 -26.93
C ARG A 118 2.25 -39.62 -27.37
#